data_AF-A0A959VDU9-F1
#
_entry.id   AF-A0A959VDU9-F1
#
_cell.length_a   1.000
_cell.length_b   1.000
_cell.length_c   1.000
_cell.angle_alpha   90.00
_cell.angle_beta   90.00
_cell.angle_gamma   90.00
#
_symmetry.space_group_name_H-M   'P 1'
#
loop_
_entity.id
_entity.type
_entity.pdbx_description
1 polymer ?
#
loop_
_entity_poly.entity_id
_entity_poly.type
_entity_poly.pdbx_seq_one_letter_code
_entity_poly.pdbx_strand_id
1 'polypeptide(L)'
;MNLMVFALAVVMPTMQESKIEAATRIGKQELAIARERYDQAKHSYEKDRTEANKRELIAESLNYGNTMMNSPVLPPMEKYPGSLRLFRETLTLDPANSSANDNIALIEGIYESLGKPIPE
;
A
#
# COMPACT_ATOMS: atom_id res chain seq x y z
N MET A 1 30.17 20.97 52.57
CA MET A 1 30.48 21.05 51.13
C MET A 1 30.20 19.67 50.54
N ASN A 2 28.96 19.40 50.11
CA ASN A 2 28.57 18.10 49.56
C ASN A 2 28.37 18.24 48.05
N LEU A 3 29.21 17.50 47.31
CA LEU A 3 29.15 17.32 45.87
C LEU A 3 27.81 16.67 45.48
N MET A 4 26.97 17.39 44.73
CA MET A 4 25.85 16.78 44.00
C MET A 4 26.42 16.08 42.76
N VAL A 5 26.37 14.75 42.76
CA VAL A 5 26.69 13.92 41.59
C VAL A 5 25.49 13.88 40.66
N PHE A 6 25.74 14.26 39.41
CA PHE A 6 24.86 14.13 38.25
C PHE A 6 24.46 12.67 38.01
N ALA A 7 23.18 12.43 37.73
CA ALA A 7 22.73 11.24 37.01
C ALA A 7 22.00 11.67 35.74
N LEU A 8 22.76 11.87 34.67
CA LEU A 8 22.21 12.02 33.32
C LEU A 8 21.86 10.62 32.83
N ALA A 9 20.60 10.19 33.01
CA ALA A 9 20.12 8.93 32.45
C ALA A 9 19.98 9.10 30.92
N VAL A 10 20.97 8.61 30.17
CA VAL A 10 20.84 8.44 28.72
C VAL A 10 19.89 7.27 28.50
N VAL A 11 18.63 7.57 28.22
CA VAL A 11 17.64 6.56 27.79
C VAL A 11 18.07 6.11 26.39
N MET A 12 18.76 4.98 26.31
CA MET A 12 18.98 4.33 25.02
C MET A 12 17.65 3.75 24.56
N PRO A 13 17.15 4.10 23.35
CA PRO A 13 15.92 3.51 22.84
C PRO A 13 16.10 1.99 22.77
N THR A 14 15.06 1.26 23.17
CA THR A 14 15.11 -0.19 23.18
C THR A 14 15.23 -0.71 21.73
N MET A 15 15.96 -1.81 21.49
CA MET A 15 16.13 -2.39 20.14
C MET A 15 14.81 -2.68 19.39
N GLN A 16 13.67 -2.69 20.09
CA GLN A 16 12.35 -2.87 19.51
C GLN A 16 11.86 -1.62 18.75
N GLU A 17 12.14 -0.42 19.27
CA GLU A 17 11.71 0.85 18.67
C GLU A 17 12.43 1.10 17.33
N SER A 18 13.72 0.78 17.24
CA SER A 18 14.50 0.96 16.00
C SER A 18 14.03 0.07 14.84
N LYS A 19 13.47 -1.11 15.12
CA LYS A 19 12.91 -2.01 14.09
C LYS A 19 11.59 -1.49 13.53
N ILE A 20 10.73 -0.93 14.38
CA ILE A 20 9.43 -0.37 13.98
C ILE A 20 9.64 0.87 13.10
N GLU A 21 10.57 1.74 13.47
CA GLU A 21 10.94 2.91 12.67
C GLU A 21 11.51 2.52 11.30
N ALA A 22 12.39 1.52 11.26
CA ALA A 22 12.95 1.01 10.01
C ALA A 22 11.86 0.44 9.09
N ALA A 23 10.96 -0.40 9.63
CA ALA A 23 9.84 -0.97 8.87
C ALA A 23 8.89 0.11 8.33
N THR A 24 8.60 1.14 9.14
CA THR A 24 7.76 2.27 8.73
C THR A 24 8.40 3.04 7.57
N ARG A 25 9.70 3.32 7.65
CA ARG A 25 10.44 4.01 6.58
C ARG A 25 10.47 3.21 5.29
N ILE A 26 10.72 1.90 5.38
CA ILE A 26 10.71 0.99 4.24
C ILE A 26 9.31 0.98 3.60
N GLY A 27 8.26 0.80 4.39
CA GLY A 27 6.89 0.80 3.88
C GLY A 27 6.48 2.12 3.23
N LYS A 28 6.97 3.27 3.72
CA LYS A 28 6.77 4.58 3.06
C LYS A 28 7.45 4.64 1.69
N GLN A 29 8.67 4.14 1.61
CA GLN A 29 9.44 4.13 0.37
C GLN A 29 8.84 3.19 -0.67
N GLU A 30 8.46 1.98 -0.28
CA GLU A 30 7.80 1.00 -1.15
C GLU A 30 6.50 1.56 -1.72
N LEU A 31 5.67 2.18 -0.86
CA LEU A 31 4.43 2.81 -1.29
C LEU A 31 4.66 3.95 -2.28
N ALA A 32 5.67 4.80 -2.04
CA ALA A 32 6.01 5.90 -2.93
C ALA A 32 6.48 5.40 -4.31
N ILE A 33 7.34 4.39 -4.34
CA ILE A 33 7.84 3.78 -5.59
C ILE A 33 6.70 3.13 -6.37
N ALA A 34 5.84 2.34 -5.69
CA ALA A 34 4.72 1.69 -6.35
C ALA A 34 3.73 2.70 -6.92
N ARG A 35 3.45 3.79 -6.20
CA ARG A 35 2.61 4.90 -6.68
C ARG A 35 3.21 5.57 -7.92
N GLU A 36 4.51 5.87 -7.89
CA GLU A 36 5.19 6.50 -9.02
C GLU A 36 5.12 5.63 -10.29
N ARG A 37 5.35 4.32 -10.16
CA ARG A 37 5.25 3.38 -11.28
C ARG A 37 3.85 3.30 -11.84
N TYR A 38 2.84 3.23 -10.97
CA TYR A 38 1.43 3.29 -11.39
C TYR A 38 1.12 4.60 -12.15
N ASP A 39 1.52 5.75 -11.61
CA ASP A 39 1.28 7.06 -12.23
C ASP A 39 1.94 7.13 -13.63
N GLN A 40 3.17 6.61 -13.77
CA GLN A 40 3.88 6.55 -15.05
C GLN A 40 3.22 5.59 -16.06
N ALA A 41 2.81 4.40 -15.62
CA ALA A 41 2.11 3.43 -16.45
C ALA A 41 0.76 3.97 -16.93
N LYS A 42 0.02 4.64 -16.04
CA LYS A 42 -1.25 5.30 -16.34
C LYS A 42 -1.07 6.41 -17.36
N HIS A 43 -0.10 7.29 -17.13
CA HIS A 43 0.23 8.35 -18.09
C HIS A 43 0.59 7.79 -19.47
N SER A 44 1.39 6.72 -19.52
CA SER A 44 1.77 6.05 -20.77
C SER A 44 0.57 5.49 -21.51
N TYR A 45 -0.36 4.82 -20.82
CA TYR A 45 -1.58 4.29 -21.42
C TYR A 45 -2.57 5.37 -21.87
N GLU A 46 -2.71 6.45 -21.09
CA GLU A 46 -3.54 7.60 -21.46
C GLU A 46 -3.00 8.33 -22.70
N LYS A 47 -1.67 8.45 -22.81
CA LYS A 47 -1.01 9.04 -23.97
C LYS A 47 -1.09 8.14 -25.20
N ASP A 48 -0.94 6.84 -25.03
CA ASP A 48 -0.95 5.87 -26.12
C ASP A 48 -1.52 4.52 -25.66
N ARG A 49 -2.71 4.16 -26.15
CA ARG A 49 -3.48 2.99 -25.70
C ARG A 49 -3.05 1.69 -26.40
N THR A 50 -1.75 1.44 -26.48
CA THR A 50 -1.24 0.18 -27.01
C THR A 50 -1.50 -0.97 -26.04
N GLU A 51 -1.52 -2.19 -26.56
CA GLU A 51 -1.57 -3.40 -25.73
C GLU A 51 -0.36 -3.51 -24.78
N ALA A 52 0.80 -2.96 -25.16
CA ALA A 52 1.96 -2.92 -24.29
C ALA A 52 1.72 -2.00 -23.08
N ASN A 53 1.26 -0.76 -23.32
CA ASN A 53 0.97 0.19 -22.24
C ASN A 53 -0.21 -0.26 -21.38
N LYS A 54 -1.21 -0.93 -21.97
CA LYS A 54 -2.32 -1.56 -21.24
C LYS A 54 -1.82 -2.62 -20.26
N ARG A 55 -0.94 -3.53 -20.72
CA ARG A 55 -0.35 -4.58 -19.88
C ARG A 55 0.49 -3.99 -18.75
N GLU A 56 1.25 -2.93 -19.03
CA GLU A 56 2.02 -2.21 -18.01
C GLU A 56 1.12 -1.60 -16.94
N LEU A 57 0.04 -0.92 -17.36
CA LEU A 57 -0.93 -0.34 -16.43
C LEU A 57 -1.61 -1.43 -15.57
N ILE A 58 -1.98 -2.57 -16.16
CA ILE A 58 -2.50 -3.72 -15.40
C ILE A 58 -1.49 -4.18 -14.35
N ALA A 59 -0.24 -4.40 -14.74
CA ALA A 59 0.80 -4.89 -13.84
C ALA A 59 1.07 -3.93 -12.68
N GLU A 60 1.23 -2.64 -12.96
CA GLU A 60 1.54 -1.65 -11.93
C GLU A 60 0.31 -1.27 -11.09
N SER A 61 -0.92 -1.38 -11.61
CA SER A 61 -2.14 -1.28 -10.80
C SER A 61 -2.24 -2.41 -9.78
N LEU A 62 -1.97 -3.65 -10.18
CA LEU A 62 -1.91 -4.79 -9.28
C LEU A 62 -0.80 -4.61 -8.23
N ASN A 63 0.40 -4.21 -8.65
CA ASN A 63 1.53 -4.00 -7.75
C ASN A 63 1.22 -2.93 -6.70
N TYR A 64 0.70 -1.77 -7.13
CA TYR A 64 0.35 -0.69 -6.23
C TYR A 64 -0.81 -1.08 -5.29
N GLY A 65 -1.84 -1.76 -5.81
CA GLY A 65 -2.95 -2.26 -5.00
C GLY A 65 -2.46 -3.22 -3.90
N ASN A 66 -1.58 -4.15 -4.23
CA ASN A 66 -0.98 -5.08 -3.27
C ASN A 66 -0.08 -4.36 -2.26
N THR A 67 0.71 -3.38 -2.71
CA THR A 67 1.59 -2.58 -1.83
C THR A 67 0.77 -1.77 -0.83
N MET A 68 -0.34 -1.16 -1.26
CA MET A 68 -1.27 -0.48 -0.37
C MET A 68 -1.84 -1.44 0.67
N MET A 69 -2.39 -2.59 0.24
CA MET A 69 -3.09 -3.55 1.10
C MET A 69 -2.19 -4.08 2.23
N ASN A 70 -0.91 -4.28 1.92
CA ASN A 70 0.09 -4.82 2.83
C ASN A 70 0.91 -3.74 3.55
N SER A 71 0.66 -2.46 3.28
CA SER A 71 1.43 -1.38 3.88
C SER A 71 1.28 -1.37 5.41
N PRO A 72 2.39 -1.33 6.17
CA PRO A 72 2.34 -1.13 7.62
C PRO A 72 2.12 0.34 8.00
N VAL A 73 2.11 1.24 7.02
CA VAL A 73 2.06 2.69 7.22
C VAL A 73 0.65 3.23 7.05
N LEU A 74 -0.14 2.61 6.16
CA LEU A 74 -1.51 3.04 5.88
C LEU A 74 -2.49 2.46 6.90
N PRO A 75 -3.41 3.27 7.47
CA PRO A 75 -4.48 2.72 8.27
C PRO A 75 -5.45 1.88 7.41
N PRO A 76 -6.17 0.91 7.99
CA PRO A 76 -7.17 0.09 7.29
C PRO A 76 -8.16 0.88 6.42
N MET A 77 -8.61 2.04 6.92
CA MET A 77 -9.55 2.93 6.23
C MET A 77 -8.99 3.60 4.97
N GLU A 78 -7.68 3.56 4.77
CA GLU A 78 -7.03 4.08 3.57
C GLU A 78 -6.56 2.95 2.65
N LYS A 79 -5.91 1.92 3.22
CA LYS A 79 -5.34 0.85 2.40
C LYS A 79 -6.38 0.02 1.67
N TYR A 80 -7.43 -0.44 2.35
CA TYR A 80 -8.40 -1.33 1.70
C TYR A 80 -9.22 -0.63 0.62
N PRO A 81 -9.79 0.57 0.84
CA PRO A 81 -10.46 1.29 -0.25
C PRO A 81 -9.52 1.64 -1.39
N GLY A 82 -8.27 2.03 -1.10
CA GLY A 82 -7.27 2.34 -2.13
C GLY A 82 -6.91 1.14 -2.99
N SER A 83 -6.63 0.00 -2.36
CA SER A 83 -6.37 -1.26 -3.05
C SER A 83 -7.57 -1.71 -3.89
N LEU A 84 -8.78 -1.63 -3.34
CA LEU A 84 -10.01 -2.04 -4.02
C LEU A 84 -10.22 -1.28 -5.34
N ARG A 85 -9.99 0.05 -5.34
CA ARG A 85 -10.06 0.86 -6.56
C ARG A 85 -9.07 0.41 -7.63
N LEU A 86 -7.83 0.10 -7.26
CA LEU A 86 -6.78 -0.34 -8.19
C LEU A 86 -7.07 -1.72 -8.78
N PHE A 87 -7.62 -2.64 -7.98
CA PHE A 87 -8.03 -3.95 -8.48
C PHE A 87 -9.26 -3.85 -9.41
N ARG A 88 -10.21 -2.96 -9.12
CA ARG A 88 -11.34 -2.69 -10.03
C ARG A 88 -10.91 -2.03 -11.34
N GLU A 89 -9.95 -1.11 -11.30
CA GLU A 89 -9.31 -0.56 -12.50
C GLU A 89 -8.64 -1.68 -13.32
N THR A 90 -7.96 -2.61 -12.64
CA THR A 90 -7.38 -3.78 -13.29
C THR A 90 -8.44 -4.62 -14.02
N LEU A 91 -9.57 -4.94 -13.37
CA LEU A 91 -10.65 -5.70 -14.00
C LEU A 91 -11.36 -4.96 -15.14
N THR A 92 -11.31 -3.62 -15.13
CA THR A 92 -11.84 -2.84 -16.26
C THR A 92 -10.98 -3.03 -17.53
N LEU A 93 -9.67 -3.22 -17.36
CA LEU A 93 -8.72 -3.45 -18.45
C LEU A 93 -8.60 -4.94 -18.82
N ASP A 94 -8.63 -5.82 -17.82
CA ASP A 94 -8.51 -7.27 -17.94
C ASP A 94 -9.56 -7.96 -17.04
N PRO A 95 -10.78 -8.19 -17.55
CA PRO A 95 -11.86 -8.80 -16.78
C PRO A 95 -11.56 -10.22 -16.28
N ALA A 96 -10.61 -10.92 -16.90
CA ALA A 96 -10.22 -12.28 -16.55
C ALA A 96 -9.05 -12.33 -15.55
N ASN A 97 -8.61 -11.18 -15.01
CA ASN A 97 -7.48 -11.12 -14.10
C ASN A 97 -7.80 -11.82 -12.77
N SER A 98 -7.28 -13.04 -12.57
CA SER A 98 -7.56 -13.83 -11.36
C SER A 98 -7.05 -13.13 -10.11
N SER A 99 -5.84 -12.54 -10.16
CA SER A 99 -5.25 -11.84 -9.03
C SER A 99 -6.10 -10.67 -8.55
N ALA A 100 -6.65 -9.87 -9.47
CA ALA A 100 -7.53 -8.76 -9.09
C ALA A 100 -8.85 -9.28 -8.48
N ASN A 101 -9.47 -10.31 -9.07
CA ASN A 101 -10.68 -10.92 -8.53
C ASN A 101 -10.48 -11.46 -7.11
N ASP A 102 -9.40 -12.21 -6.87
CA ASP A 102 -9.10 -12.81 -5.57
C ASP A 102 -8.87 -11.73 -4.50
N ASN A 103 -8.17 -10.64 -4.85
CA ASN A 103 -7.93 -9.54 -3.91
C ASN A 103 -9.18 -8.71 -3.63
N ILE A 104 -10.04 -8.49 -4.63
CA ILE A 104 -11.36 -7.84 -4.44
C ILE A 104 -12.19 -8.68 -3.47
N ALA A 105 -12.33 -9.98 -3.71
CA ALA A 105 -13.10 -10.88 -2.86
C ALA A 105 -12.56 -10.92 -1.42
N LEU A 106 -11.23 -10.89 -1.24
CA LEU A 106 -10.62 -10.79 0.08
C LEU A 106 -11.02 -9.50 0.80
N ILE A 107 -10.90 -8.35 0.14
CA ILE A 107 -11.21 -7.05 0.74
C ILE A 107 -12.71 -6.93 1.03
N GLU A 108 -13.57 -7.30 0.09
CA GLU A 108 -15.03 -7.26 0.24
C GLU A 108 -15.48 -8.17 1.38
N GLY A 109 -14.94 -9.39 1.48
CA GLY A 109 -15.19 -10.28 2.61
C GLY A 109 -14.79 -9.71 3.98
N ILE A 110 -13.73 -8.89 4.05
CA ILE A 110 -13.38 -8.16 5.28
C ILE A 110 -14.49 -7.15 5.62
N TYR A 111 -14.96 -6.35 4.66
CA TYR A 111 -16.04 -5.38 4.90
C TYR A 111 -17.35 -6.05 5.33
N GLU A 112 -17.73 -7.13 4.66
CA GLU A 112 -18.90 -7.94 5.00
C GLU A 112 -18.79 -8.49 6.43
N SER A 113 -17.64 -9.05 6.81
CA SER A 113 -17.42 -9.58 8.16
C SER A 113 -17.51 -8.52 9.25
N LEU A 114 -17.22 -7.26 8.90
CA LEU A 114 -17.32 -6.10 9.79
C LEU A 114 -18.72 -5.48 9.81
N GLY A 115 -19.66 -5.99 9.00
CA GLY A 115 -20.98 -5.39 8.80
C GLY A 115 -20.91 -3.96 8.24
N LYS A 116 -19.87 -3.67 7.45
CA LYS A 116 -19.61 -2.35 6.86
C LYS A 116 -19.97 -2.36 5.37
N PRO A 117 -20.42 -1.21 4.82
CA PRO A 117 -20.63 -1.10 3.39
C PRO A 117 -19.29 -1.25 2.66
N ILE A 118 -19.31 -1.97 1.54
CA ILE A 118 -18.18 -2.06 0.63
C ILE A 118 -17.97 -0.67 0.00
N PRO A 119 -16.77 -0.08 0.09
CA PRO A 119 -16.47 1.20 -0.56
C PRO A 119 -16.54 1.09 -2.08
N GLU A 120 -16.92 2.17 -2.75
CA GLU A 120 -16.87 2.32 -4.21
C GLU A 120 -15.44 2.62 -4.71
#